data_AF-A0A2T7TVV5-F1
#
_entry.id   AF-A0A2T7TVV5-F1
#
_cell.length_a   1.000
_cell.length_b   1.000
_cell.length_c   1.000
_cell.angle_alpha   90.00
_cell.angle_beta   90.00
_cell.angle_gamma   90.00
#
_symmetry.space_group_name_H-M   'P 1'
#
loop_
_entity.id
_entity.type
_entity.pdbx_description
1 polymer ?
#
loop_
_entity_poly.entity_id
_entity_poly.type
_entity_poly.pdbx_seq_one_letter_code
_entity_poly.pdbx_strand_id
1 'polypeptide(L)'
;MLNDQRLPSWTEHDRLAALRSYRVLDTPPEPAFDDLVQLAARACQTPVALISLIDEHRQWFKAEVGLGVRETPLDRSICLSAMLQPGLTVVPDLTGDSRFDHNPLVAGEPRLRFYAGAVLRTPDGMPLGALCVLDHVPRDLTEEQASSLTMLARQVMSQLELRREIAERDERLQAARQIEQRQALLVRELHHRVKNTLAMVQGLVGSTGRSTDSFEQFYRSVSNRIAALAKTHNLLTEDYWQTASLREIALNELKPFAESRVPRFMLIGPPVELAADLAVPVGMALHELTTNAVRYGALSVPTGYVQLRWSVNKVEGGRELHLEWREQGGPPVTEPQHQGFGSMLLQRVLPMQCNATVEVHHDRAGLRFCMNAPLIEQRLVPAY
;
A
#
# COMPACT_ATOMS: atom_id res chain seq x y z
N MET A 1 18.95 -42.85 -42.06
CA MET A 1 18.01 -41.71 -41.95
C MET A 1 17.63 -41.61 -40.50
N LEU A 2 18.28 -40.70 -39.76
CA LEU A 2 18.15 -40.56 -38.31
C LEU A 2 16.95 -39.65 -37.99
N ASN A 3 16.21 -40.09 -36.98
CA ASN A 3 14.94 -39.60 -36.47
C ASN A 3 15.02 -38.11 -36.05
N ASP A 4 14.30 -37.23 -36.75
CA ASP A 4 14.17 -35.80 -36.39
C ASP A 4 13.04 -35.62 -35.35
N GLN A 5 13.16 -36.32 -34.21
CA GLN A 5 12.33 -36.03 -33.04
C GLN A 5 12.90 -34.78 -32.35
N ARG A 6 12.42 -33.61 -32.79
CA ARG A 6 12.69 -32.34 -32.08
C ARG A 6 12.27 -32.52 -30.62
N LEU A 7 13.25 -32.40 -29.72
CA LEU A 7 13.00 -32.31 -28.28
C LEU A 7 11.95 -31.23 -28.01
N PRO A 8 11.02 -31.45 -27.06
CA PRO A 8 10.06 -30.42 -26.68
C PRO A 8 10.80 -29.14 -26.28
N SER A 9 10.32 -28.00 -26.76
CA SER A 9 10.95 -26.68 -26.54
C SER A 9 10.75 -26.13 -25.12
N TRP A 10 10.27 -26.96 -24.20
CA TRP A 10 9.86 -26.59 -22.85
C TRP A 10 10.46 -27.56 -21.83
N THR A 11 10.72 -27.05 -20.64
CA THR A 11 11.10 -27.85 -19.48
C THR A 11 9.88 -28.19 -18.62
N GLU A 12 9.99 -29.20 -17.75
CA GLU A 12 8.93 -29.52 -16.78
C GLU A 12 8.62 -28.32 -15.86
N HIS A 13 9.63 -27.51 -15.56
CA HIS A 13 9.45 -26.26 -14.82
C HIS A 13 8.52 -25.29 -15.55
N ASP A 14 8.72 -25.09 -16.86
CA ASP A 14 7.88 -24.22 -17.69
C ASP A 14 6.43 -24.73 -17.76
N ARG A 15 6.25 -26.05 -17.88
CA ARG A 15 4.94 -26.70 -17.92
C ARG A 15 4.18 -26.51 -16.60
N LEU A 16 4.85 -26.74 -15.47
CA LEU A 16 4.28 -26.54 -14.15
C LEU A 16 3.97 -25.06 -13.88
N ALA A 17 4.83 -24.14 -14.32
CA ALA A 17 4.56 -22.71 -14.25
C ALA A 17 3.32 -22.32 -15.07
N ALA A 18 3.18 -22.86 -16.28
CA ALA A 18 2.00 -22.67 -17.12
C ALA A 18 0.74 -23.21 -16.42
N LEU A 19 0.76 -24.44 -15.89
CA LEU A 19 -0.37 -25.01 -15.14
C LEU A 19 -0.76 -24.15 -13.94
N ARG A 20 0.22 -23.70 -13.15
CA ARG A 20 -0.01 -22.84 -11.98
C ARG A 20 -0.62 -21.49 -12.36
N SER A 21 -0.32 -20.96 -13.56
CA SER A 21 -0.88 -19.69 -14.05
C SER A 21 -2.41 -19.72 -14.22
N TYR A 22 -3.01 -20.90 -14.46
CA TYR A 22 -4.46 -21.05 -14.55
C TYR A 22 -5.17 -21.06 -13.20
N ARG A 23 -4.44 -21.16 -12.08
CA ARG A 23 -4.99 -21.17 -10.70
C ARG A 23 -6.21 -22.10 -10.56
N VAL A 24 -6.07 -23.29 -11.15
CA VAL A 24 -7.15 -24.27 -11.28
C VAL A 24 -6.99 -25.46 -10.34
N LEU A 25 -5.76 -25.80 -9.95
CA LEU A 25 -5.50 -26.88 -8.99
C LEU A 25 -6.10 -26.54 -7.62
N ASP A 26 -6.56 -27.57 -6.91
CA ASP A 26 -7.16 -27.47 -5.56
C ASP A 26 -8.39 -26.55 -5.46
N THR A 27 -9.05 -26.30 -6.60
CA THR A 27 -10.28 -25.51 -6.62
C THR A 27 -11.52 -26.39 -6.49
N PRO A 28 -12.64 -25.84 -5.98
CA PRO A 28 -13.93 -26.54 -5.96
C PRO A 28 -14.36 -27.04 -7.35
N PRO A 29 -15.26 -28.03 -7.44
CA PRO A 29 -15.90 -28.38 -8.70
C PRO A 29 -16.60 -27.15 -9.30
N GLU A 30 -16.61 -27.04 -10.62
CA GLU A 30 -17.32 -25.97 -11.33
C GLU A 30 -18.21 -26.60 -12.40
N PRO A 31 -19.50 -26.22 -12.48
CA PRO A 31 -20.47 -26.85 -13.39
C PRO A 31 -20.00 -26.91 -14.85
N ALA A 32 -19.29 -25.87 -15.32
CA ALA A 32 -18.78 -25.84 -16.68
C ALA A 32 -17.80 -26.99 -17.02
N PHE A 33 -16.98 -27.44 -16.06
CA PHE A 33 -16.09 -28.58 -16.27
C PHE A 33 -16.80 -29.92 -16.06
N ASP A 34 -17.73 -29.97 -15.09
CA ASP A 34 -18.53 -31.16 -14.81
C ASP A 34 -19.40 -31.54 -16.01
N ASP A 35 -20.03 -30.55 -16.66
CA ASP A 35 -20.83 -30.75 -17.87
C ASP A 35 -19.97 -31.29 -19.04
N LEU A 36 -18.74 -30.78 -19.21
CA LEU A 36 -17.84 -31.23 -20.27
C LEU A 36 -17.38 -32.67 -20.08
N VAL A 37 -17.11 -33.08 -18.83
CA VAL A 37 -16.78 -34.47 -18.50
C VAL A 37 -17.97 -35.39 -18.73
N GLN A 38 -19.18 -34.98 -18.32
CA GLN A 38 -20.39 -35.76 -18.58
C GLN A 38 -20.67 -35.91 -20.07
N LEU A 39 -20.46 -34.85 -20.86
CA LEU A 39 -20.59 -34.90 -22.32
C LEU A 39 -19.57 -35.85 -22.95
N ALA A 40 -18.32 -35.85 -22.47
CA ALA A 40 -17.29 -36.78 -22.94
C ALA A 40 -17.67 -38.24 -22.66
N ALA A 41 -18.11 -38.55 -21.43
CA ALA A 41 -18.56 -39.88 -21.05
C ALA A 41 -19.73 -40.36 -21.94
N ARG A 42 -20.73 -39.49 -22.16
CA ARG A 42 -21.90 -39.81 -23.00
C ARG A 42 -21.56 -39.97 -24.47
N ALA A 43 -20.76 -39.07 -25.04
CA ALA A 43 -20.37 -39.11 -26.45
C ALA A 43 -19.57 -40.38 -26.77
N CYS A 44 -18.62 -40.74 -25.91
CA CYS A 44 -17.81 -41.96 -26.06
C CYS A 44 -18.48 -43.21 -25.49
N GLN A 45 -19.66 -43.09 -24.89
CA GLN A 45 -20.41 -44.18 -24.26
C GLN A 45 -19.55 -44.97 -23.26
N THR A 46 -18.82 -44.26 -22.41
CA THR A 46 -17.88 -44.82 -21.43
C THR A 46 -18.36 -44.54 -20.01
N PRO A 47 -18.08 -45.43 -19.04
CA PRO A 47 -18.47 -45.24 -17.65
C PRO A 47 -17.63 -44.19 -16.94
N VAL A 48 -16.41 -43.93 -17.41
CA VAL A 48 -15.46 -43.03 -16.75
C VAL A 48 -15.00 -41.94 -17.71
N ALA A 49 -15.01 -40.69 -17.26
CA ALA A 49 -14.41 -39.56 -17.96
C ALA A 49 -13.78 -38.58 -16.96
N LEU A 50 -12.67 -37.95 -17.34
CA LEU A 50 -11.88 -37.09 -16.45
C LEU A 50 -11.35 -35.88 -17.21
N ILE A 51 -11.39 -34.71 -16.59
CA ILE A 51 -10.46 -33.61 -16.91
C ILE A 51 -9.29 -33.73 -15.95
N SER A 52 -8.20 -34.27 -16.46
CA SER A 52 -7.00 -34.61 -15.71
C SER A 52 -5.92 -33.57 -15.96
N LEU A 53 -5.38 -32.98 -14.90
CA LEU A 53 -4.24 -32.08 -14.92
C LEU A 53 -3.05 -32.72 -14.21
N ILE A 54 -1.87 -32.62 -14.80
CA ILE A 54 -0.65 -33.26 -14.28
C ILE A 54 0.14 -32.23 -13.48
N ASP A 55 0.17 -32.39 -12.16
CA ASP A 55 0.94 -31.56 -11.23
C ASP A 55 2.29 -32.23 -10.90
N GLU A 56 3.12 -31.59 -10.08
CA GLU A 56 4.49 -32.02 -9.78
C GLU A 56 4.58 -33.41 -9.12
N HIS A 57 3.58 -33.76 -8.30
CA HIS A 57 3.58 -35.00 -7.52
C HIS A 57 2.31 -35.85 -7.67
N ARG A 58 1.33 -35.36 -8.43
CA ARG A 58 0.01 -35.99 -8.54
C ARG A 58 -0.64 -35.70 -9.88
N GLN A 59 -1.58 -36.55 -10.22
CA GLN A 59 -2.60 -36.29 -11.23
C GLN A 59 -3.85 -35.79 -10.51
N TRP A 60 -4.27 -34.56 -10.81
CA TRP A 60 -5.42 -33.92 -10.17
C TRP A 60 -6.59 -33.80 -11.15
N PHE A 61 -7.80 -34.10 -10.68
CA PHE A 61 -9.01 -34.09 -11.51
C PHE A 61 -9.81 -32.81 -11.26
N LYS A 62 -9.90 -31.98 -12.31
CA LYS A 62 -10.75 -30.79 -12.26
C LYS A 62 -12.22 -31.16 -12.19
N ALA A 63 -12.59 -32.18 -12.96
CA ALA A 63 -13.89 -32.81 -12.96
C ALA A 63 -13.71 -34.30 -13.27
N GLU A 64 -14.59 -35.13 -12.71
CA GLU A 64 -14.56 -36.58 -12.86
C GLU A 64 -15.98 -37.13 -12.91
N VAL A 65 -16.16 -38.22 -13.65
CA VAL A 65 -17.33 -39.08 -13.59
C VAL A 65 -16.83 -40.52 -13.53
N GLY A 66 -17.37 -41.30 -12.59
CA GLY A 66 -17.24 -42.75 -12.55
C GLY A 66 -15.98 -43.29 -11.85
N LEU A 67 -14.97 -42.47 -11.58
CA LEU A 67 -13.75 -42.92 -10.89
C LEU A 67 -13.85 -42.76 -9.36
N GLY A 68 -14.59 -41.74 -8.89
CA GLY A 68 -14.91 -41.56 -7.47
C GLY A 68 -13.76 -41.04 -6.60
N VAL A 69 -12.68 -40.56 -7.20
CA VAL A 69 -11.56 -39.89 -6.54
C VAL A 69 -11.22 -38.59 -7.25
N ARG A 70 -10.61 -37.64 -6.53
CA ARG A 70 -10.25 -36.31 -7.08
C ARG A 70 -8.79 -36.18 -7.50
N GLU A 71 -7.95 -37.13 -7.12
CA GLU A 71 -6.56 -37.18 -7.54
C GLU A 71 -6.01 -38.60 -7.41
N THR A 72 -4.92 -38.87 -8.12
CA THR A 72 -4.13 -40.09 -8.01
C THR A 72 -2.64 -39.76 -7.99
N PRO A 73 -1.79 -40.57 -7.33
CA PRO A 73 -0.34 -40.49 -7.50
C PRO A 73 0.10 -40.63 -8.97
N LEU A 74 1.23 -40.02 -9.35
CA LEU A 74 1.70 -40.00 -10.75
C LEU A 74 2.10 -41.36 -11.30
N ASP A 75 2.56 -42.28 -10.45
CA ASP A 75 2.90 -43.66 -10.82
C ASP A 75 1.67 -44.47 -11.30
N ARG A 76 0.45 -44.00 -10.98
CA ARG A 76 -0.81 -44.55 -11.47
C ARG A 76 -1.33 -43.84 -12.73
N SER A 77 -0.64 -42.80 -13.20
CA SER A 77 -1.17 -41.92 -14.24
C SER A 77 -1.06 -42.52 -15.64
N ILE A 78 -2.19 -42.94 -16.21
CA ILE A 78 -2.30 -43.29 -17.62
C ILE A 78 -2.16 -42.01 -18.49
N CYS A 79 -2.74 -40.90 -18.01
CA CYS A 79 -2.74 -39.62 -18.72
C CYS A 79 -1.34 -39.03 -18.90
N LEU A 80 -0.44 -39.19 -17.93
CA LEU A 80 0.94 -38.71 -18.02
C LEU A 80 1.65 -39.29 -19.25
N SER A 81 1.52 -40.61 -19.48
CA SER A 81 2.15 -41.28 -20.63
C SER A 81 1.53 -40.86 -21.96
N ALA A 82 0.23 -40.56 -21.98
CA ALA A 82 -0.49 -40.11 -23.17
C ALA A 82 -0.24 -38.63 -23.51
N MET A 83 0.05 -37.80 -22.51
CA MET A 83 0.27 -36.35 -22.66
C MET A 83 1.46 -36.00 -23.58
N LEU A 84 2.45 -36.88 -23.62
CA LEU A 84 3.66 -36.72 -24.44
C LEU A 84 3.41 -37.01 -25.93
N GLN A 85 2.27 -37.60 -26.29
CA GLN A 85 1.92 -37.89 -27.68
C GLN A 85 1.20 -36.70 -28.34
N PRO A 86 1.35 -36.50 -29.65
CA PRO A 86 0.60 -35.49 -30.38
C PRO A 86 -0.88 -35.91 -30.54
N GLY A 87 -1.80 -34.98 -30.30
CA GLY A 87 -3.22 -35.15 -30.60
C GLY A 87 -3.99 -36.06 -29.63
N LEU A 88 -4.74 -37.01 -30.19
CA LEU A 88 -5.57 -37.97 -29.47
C LEU A 88 -4.79 -39.29 -29.31
N THR A 89 -4.64 -39.75 -28.07
CA THR A 89 -4.10 -41.09 -27.79
C THR A 89 -5.24 -42.05 -27.54
N VAL A 90 -5.30 -43.17 -28.26
CA VAL A 90 -6.26 -44.27 -28.04
C VAL A 90 -5.49 -45.54 -27.73
N VAL A 91 -5.84 -46.19 -26.62
CA VAL A 91 -5.31 -47.49 -26.21
C VAL A 91 -6.50 -48.43 -26.07
N PRO A 92 -6.75 -49.28 -27.09
CA PRO A 92 -7.94 -50.13 -27.11
C PRO A 92 -8.01 -51.14 -25.96
N ASP A 93 -6.84 -51.69 -25.59
CA ASP A 93 -6.65 -52.55 -24.42
C ASP A 93 -5.33 -52.20 -23.70
N LEU A 94 -5.43 -51.63 -22.50
CA LEU A 94 -4.34 -51.25 -21.62
C LEU A 94 -3.53 -52.47 -21.15
N THR A 95 -4.11 -53.67 -21.13
CA THR A 95 -3.37 -54.89 -20.77
C THR A 95 -2.47 -55.41 -21.90
N GLY A 96 -2.70 -54.94 -23.13
CA GLY A 96 -1.85 -55.24 -24.29
C GLY A 96 -0.68 -54.26 -24.46
N ASP A 97 -0.57 -53.24 -23.61
CA ASP A 97 0.42 -52.19 -23.72
C ASP A 97 1.39 -52.22 -22.52
N SER A 98 2.62 -52.64 -22.81
CA SER A 98 3.70 -52.81 -21.82
C SER A 98 3.99 -51.59 -20.95
N ARG A 99 3.56 -50.39 -21.36
CA ARG A 99 3.68 -49.16 -20.55
C ARG A 99 2.81 -49.21 -19.28
N PHE A 100 1.80 -50.08 -19.24
CA PHE A 100 0.82 -50.13 -18.16
C PHE A 100 0.80 -51.47 -17.40
N ASP A 101 1.70 -52.41 -17.69
CA ASP A 101 1.76 -53.75 -17.06
C ASP A 101 1.77 -53.70 -15.52
N HIS A 102 2.39 -52.68 -14.93
CA HIS A 102 2.48 -52.48 -13.49
C HIS A 102 1.57 -51.37 -12.95
N ASN A 103 0.70 -50.79 -13.78
CA ASN A 103 -0.20 -49.74 -13.33
C ASN A 103 -1.30 -50.33 -12.42
N PRO A 104 -1.44 -49.88 -11.15
CA PRO A 104 -2.43 -50.40 -10.21
C PRO A 104 -3.88 -50.31 -10.72
N LEU A 105 -4.20 -49.33 -11.57
CA LEU A 105 -5.55 -49.15 -12.12
C LEU A 105 -5.88 -50.15 -13.24
N VAL A 106 -4.87 -50.82 -13.79
CA VAL A 106 -5.01 -51.83 -14.85
C VAL A 106 -4.94 -53.25 -14.26
N ALA A 107 -3.92 -53.49 -13.43
CA ALA A 107 -3.66 -54.79 -12.79
C ALA A 107 -4.56 -55.07 -11.58
N GLY A 108 -4.91 -54.03 -10.82
CA GLY A 108 -5.82 -54.08 -9.66
C GLY A 108 -7.17 -53.43 -9.95
N GLU A 109 -8.02 -53.29 -8.92
CA GLU A 109 -9.27 -52.52 -9.03
C GLU A 109 -8.98 -51.06 -9.40
N PRO A 110 -9.70 -50.45 -10.37
CA PRO A 110 -10.96 -50.93 -10.94
C PRO A 110 -10.81 -51.71 -12.27
N ARG A 111 -9.61 -52.21 -12.59
CA ARG A 111 -9.32 -53.06 -13.77
C ARG A 111 -9.70 -52.39 -15.09
N LEU A 112 -9.19 -51.18 -15.30
CA LEU A 112 -9.38 -50.45 -16.55
C LEU A 112 -8.76 -51.23 -17.72
N ARG A 113 -9.44 -51.18 -18.87
CA ARG A 113 -9.03 -51.83 -20.12
C ARG A 113 -8.91 -50.84 -21.25
N PHE A 114 -9.76 -49.83 -21.31
CA PHE A 114 -9.71 -48.86 -22.41
C PHE A 114 -9.29 -47.49 -21.90
N TYR A 115 -8.53 -46.77 -22.73
CA TYR A 115 -8.21 -45.36 -22.53
C TYR A 115 -8.25 -44.61 -23.86
N ALA A 116 -8.92 -43.47 -23.88
CA ALA A 116 -8.68 -42.46 -24.90
C ALA A 116 -8.55 -41.07 -24.27
N GLY A 117 -7.52 -40.33 -24.66
CA GLY A 117 -7.21 -39.02 -24.08
C GLY A 117 -6.79 -38.01 -25.12
N ALA A 118 -7.51 -36.88 -25.15
CA ALA A 118 -7.15 -35.71 -25.94
C ALA A 118 -6.38 -34.73 -25.06
N VAL A 119 -5.17 -34.36 -25.50
CA VAL A 119 -4.25 -33.53 -24.70
C VAL A 119 -4.80 -32.11 -24.55
N LEU A 120 -4.77 -31.59 -23.32
CA LEU A 120 -5.09 -30.22 -22.98
C LEU A 120 -3.84 -29.36 -23.19
N ARG A 121 -3.80 -28.60 -24.28
CA ARG A 121 -2.65 -27.76 -24.66
C ARG A 121 -2.97 -26.28 -24.53
N THR A 122 -2.07 -25.52 -23.94
CA THR A 122 -2.13 -24.05 -23.95
C THR A 122 -2.02 -23.52 -25.39
N PRO A 123 -2.37 -22.25 -25.65
CA PRO A 123 -2.14 -21.60 -26.95
C PRO A 123 -0.70 -21.70 -27.44
N ASP A 124 0.28 -21.68 -26.53
CA ASP A 124 1.71 -21.83 -26.82
C ASP A 124 2.14 -23.30 -27.01
N GLY A 125 1.20 -24.25 -26.97
CA GLY A 125 1.43 -25.68 -27.23
C GLY A 125 1.83 -26.50 -26.01
N MET A 126 1.91 -25.89 -24.81
CA MET A 126 2.32 -26.55 -23.57
C MET A 126 1.25 -27.56 -23.12
N PRO A 127 1.59 -28.83 -22.90
CA PRO A 127 0.61 -29.81 -22.44
C PRO A 127 0.41 -29.72 -20.91
N LEU A 128 -0.84 -29.54 -20.47
CA LEU A 128 -1.19 -29.44 -19.05
C LEU A 128 -1.74 -30.75 -18.48
N GLY A 129 -2.30 -31.59 -19.35
CA GLY A 129 -2.96 -32.83 -19.00
C GLY A 129 -3.83 -33.36 -20.14
N ALA A 130 -4.98 -33.98 -19.84
CA ALA A 130 -5.88 -34.55 -20.84
C ALA A 130 -7.34 -34.50 -20.41
N LEU A 131 -8.23 -34.32 -21.39
CA LEU A 131 -9.61 -34.79 -21.30
C LEU A 131 -9.61 -36.24 -21.77
N CYS A 132 -9.94 -37.17 -20.88
CA CYS A 132 -9.88 -38.59 -21.19
C CYS A 132 -11.14 -39.34 -20.78
N VAL A 133 -11.39 -40.44 -21.48
CA VAL A 133 -12.44 -41.41 -21.23
C VAL A 133 -11.82 -42.78 -21.01
N LEU A 134 -12.38 -43.56 -20.09
CA LEU A 134 -11.87 -44.87 -19.70
C LEU A 134 -13.02 -45.88 -19.56
N ASP A 135 -12.70 -47.15 -19.79
CA ASP A 135 -13.66 -48.24 -19.65
C ASP A 135 -13.00 -49.49 -19.04
N HIS A 136 -13.81 -50.37 -18.46
CA HIS A 136 -13.42 -51.68 -17.93
C HIS A 136 -13.41 -52.77 -19.00
N VAL A 137 -13.86 -52.47 -20.23
CA VAL A 137 -13.80 -53.38 -21.38
C VAL A 137 -12.97 -52.79 -22.53
N PRO A 138 -12.21 -53.62 -23.28
CA PRO A 138 -11.52 -53.16 -24.47
C PRO A 138 -12.48 -52.61 -25.53
N ARG A 139 -12.07 -51.56 -26.24
CA ARG A 139 -12.87 -50.96 -27.34
C ARG A 139 -12.02 -50.05 -28.22
N ASP A 140 -12.54 -49.73 -29.41
CA ASP A 140 -12.04 -48.65 -30.26
C ASP A 140 -13.00 -47.45 -30.24
N LEU A 141 -12.50 -46.27 -30.62
CA LEU A 141 -13.35 -45.11 -30.88
C LEU A 141 -13.75 -45.05 -32.35
N THR A 142 -15.00 -44.64 -32.60
CA THR A 142 -15.39 -44.19 -33.94
C THR A 142 -14.76 -42.84 -34.27
N GLU A 143 -14.69 -42.48 -35.55
CA GLU A 143 -14.21 -41.14 -35.97
C GLU A 143 -15.02 -40.01 -35.34
N GLU A 144 -16.34 -40.20 -35.20
CA GLU A 144 -17.22 -39.23 -34.54
C GLU A 144 -16.85 -39.06 -33.06
N GLN A 145 -16.65 -40.16 -32.32
CA GLN A 145 -16.26 -40.12 -30.91
C GLN A 145 -14.88 -39.47 -30.71
N ALA A 146 -13.91 -39.82 -31.56
CA ALA A 146 -12.58 -39.22 -31.56
C ALA A 146 -12.62 -37.71 -31.83
N SER A 147 -13.45 -37.29 -32.80
CA SER A 147 -13.68 -35.89 -33.13
C SER A 147 -14.34 -35.14 -31.97
N SER A 148 -15.40 -35.72 -31.38
CA SER A 148 -16.09 -35.17 -30.21
C SER A 148 -15.16 -34.97 -29.03
N LEU A 149 -14.33 -35.96 -28.68
CA LEU A 149 -13.40 -35.85 -27.57
C LEU A 149 -12.35 -34.74 -27.81
N THR A 150 -11.87 -34.62 -29.05
CA THR A 150 -10.93 -33.56 -29.45
C THR A 150 -11.57 -32.17 -29.43
N MET A 151 -12.85 -32.04 -29.79
CA MET A 151 -13.60 -30.78 -29.67
C MET A 151 -13.85 -30.40 -28.21
N LEU A 152 -14.23 -31.36 -27.37
CA LEU A 152 -14.43 -31.14 -25.94
C LEU A 152 -13.13 -30.76 -25.23
N ALA A 153 -12.00 -31.36 -25.58
CA ALA A 153 -10.70 -30.96 -25.03
C ALA A 153 -10.34 -29.50 -25.36
N ARG A 154 -10.63 -29.05 -26.58
CA ARG A 154 -10.51 -27.63 -26.95
C ARG A 154 -11.44 -26.76 -26.12
N GLN A 155 -12.67 -27.19 -25.89
CA GLN A 155 -13.63 -26.47 -25.04
C GLN A 155 -13.17 -26.38 -23.58
N VAL A 156 -12.56 -27.44 -23.03
CA VAL A 156 -11.95 -27.42 -21.69
C VAL A 156 -10.85 -26.37 -21.62
N MET A 157 -9.96 -26.32 -22.62
CA MET A 157 -8.93 -25.28 -22.67
C MET A 157 -9.54 -23.88 -22.77
N SER A 158 -10.58 -23.67 -23.59
CA SER A 158 -11.28 -22.38 -23.64
C SER A 158 -11.89 -21.96 -22.29
N GLN A 159 -12.41 -22.91 -21.50
CA GLN A 159 -12.88 -22.63 -20.14
C GLN A 159 -11.74 -22.29 -19.18
N LEU A 160 -10.59 -22.97 -19.29
CA LEU A 160 -9.40 -22.65 -18.51
C LEU A 160 -8.86 -21.25 -18.83
N GLU A 161 -8.77 -20.87 -20.11
CA GLU A 161 -8.37 -19.52 -20.52
C GLU A 161 -9.32 -18.45 -19.99
N LEU A 162 -10.63 -18.65 -20.16
CA LEU A 162 -11.63 -17.70 -19.66
C LEU A 162 -11.51 -17.51 -18.15
N ARG A 163 -11.33 -18.60 -17.40
CA ARG A 163 -11.12 -18.56 -15.95
C ARG A 163 -9.87 -17.76 -15.58
N ARG A 164 -8.76 -17.95 -16.30
CA ARG A 164 -7.52 -17.20 -16.10
C ARG A 164 -7.72 -15.71 -16.38
N GLU A 165 -8.35 -15.36 -17.48
CA GLU A 165 -8.61 -13.96 -17.85
C GLU A 165 -9.50 -13.23 -16.84
N ILE A 166 -10.55 -13.90 -16.33
CA ILE A 166 -11.42 -13.34 -15.28
C ILE A 166 -10.61 -13.08 -14.01
N ALA A 167 -9.81 -14.05 -13.57
CA ALA A 167 -8.98 -13.90 -12.38
C ALA A 167 -7.96 -12.75 -12.52
N GLU A 168 -7.29 -12.63 -13.67
CA GLU A 168 -6.37 -11.52 -13.94
C GLU A 168 -7.08 -10.16 -13.99
N ARG A 169 -8.29 -10.12 -14.57
CA ARG A 169 -9.10 -8.90 -14.65
C ARG A 169 -9.55 -8.43 -13.26
N ASP A 170 -9.99 -9.33 -12.41
CA ASP A 170 -10.46 -9.02 -11.07
C ASP A 170 -9.32 -8.47 -10.19
N GLU A 171 -8.12 -9.04 -10.30
CA GLU A 171 -6.93 -8.52 -9.62
C GLU A 171 -6.58 -7.10 -10.08
N ARG A 172 -6.62 -6.83 -11.39
CA ARG A 172 -6.37 -5.49 -11.94
C ARG A 172 -7.40 -4.47 -11.44
N LEU A 173 -8.68 -4.85 -11.41
CA LEU A 173 -9.75 -3.99 -10.90
C LEU A 173 -9.59 -3.70 -9.41
N GLN A 174 -9.19 -4.69 -8.61
CA GLN A 174 -8.95 -4.49 -7.18
C GLN A 174 -7.75 -3.56 -6.94
N ALA A 175 -6.65 -3.75 -7.67
CA ALA A 175 -5.48 -2.86 -7.58
C ALA A 175 -5.83 -1.42 -7.98
N ALA A 176 -6.59 -1.23 -9.05
CA ALA A 176 -7.04 0.10 -9.49
C ALA A 176 -7.90 0.80 -8.42
N ARG A 177 -8.85 0.08 -7.80
CA ARG A 177 -9.68 0.63 -6.71
C ARG A 177 -8.86 1.04 -5.50
N GLN A 178 -7.83 0.28 -5.14
CA GLN A 178 -6.94 0.63 -4.02
C GLN A 178 -6.15 1.91 -4.32
N ILE A 179 -5.66 2.07 -5.55
CA ILE A 179 -4.97 3.29 -5.98
C ILE A 179 -5.92 4.49 -5.93
N GLU A 180 -7.15 4.34 -6.45
CA GLU A 180 -8.16 5.41 -6.44
C GLU A 180 -8.53 5.84 -5.02
N GLN A 181 -8.77 4.88 -4.12
CA GLN A 181 -9.04 5.16 -2.70
C GLN A 181 -7.87 5.89 -2.04
N ARG A 182 -6.64 5.49 -2.34
CA ARG A 182 -5.43 6.17 -1.85
C ARG A 182 -5.33 7.61 -2.35
N GLN A 183 -5.59 7.84 -3.64
CA GLN A 183 -5.60 9.20 -4.21
C GLN A 183 -6.68 10.08 -3.56
N ALA A 184 -7.88 9.53 -3.35
CA ALA A 184 -8.98 10.27 -2.70
C ALA A 184 -8.62 10.70 -1.27
N LEU A 185 -7.96 9.83 -0.49
CA LEU A 185 -7.47 10.17 0.84
C LEU A 185 -6.41 11.28 0.80
N LEU A 186 -5.45 11.19 -0.11
CA LEU A 186 -4.42 12.22 -0.28
C LEU A 186 -5.02 13.57 -0.68
N VAL A 187 -5.96 13.59 -1.63
CA VAL A 187 -6.66 14.81 -2.04
C VAL A 187 -7.44 15.41 -0.88
N ARG A 188 -8.13 14.60 -0.08
CA ARG A 188 -8.86 15.06 1.11
C ARG A 188 -7.92 15.70 2.13
N GLU A 189 -6.77 15.09 2.38
CA GLU A 189 -5.76 15.61 3.31
C GLU A 189 -5.17 16.93 2.80
N LEU A 190 -4.85 17.02 1.51
CA LEU A 190 -4.39 18.26 0.88
C LEU A 190 -5.44 19.38 0.98
N HIS A 191 -6.71 19.10 0.69
CA HIS A 191 -7.79 20.08 0.86
C HIS A 191 -7.90 20.57 2.30
N HIS A 192 -7.79 19.66 3.28
CA HIS A 192 -7.81 20.04 4.69
C HIS A 192 -6.64 20.96 5.02
N ARG A 193 -5.43 20.62 4.57
CA ARG A 193 -4.22 21.42 4.79
C ARG A 193 -4.30 22.80 4.15
N VAL A 194 -4.75 22.90 2.90
CA VAL A 194 -4.95 24.18 2.20
C VAL A 194 -5.96 25.04 2.94
N LYS A 195 -7.10 24.47 3.37
CA LYS A 195 -8.12 25.20 4.13
C LYS A 195 -7.55 25.74 5.44
N ASN A 196 -6.74 24.97 6.15
CA ASN A 196 -6.10 25.40 7.40
C ASN A 196 -5.14 26.58 7.16
N THR A 197 -4.28 26.50 6.14
CA THR A 197 -3.36 27.59 5.79
C THR A 197 -4.11 28.85 5.39
N LEU A 198 -5.18 28.73 4.60
CA LEU A 198 -6.01 29.88 4.20
C LEU A 198 -6.68 30.54 5.41
N ALA A 199 -7.23 29.75 6.34
CA ALA A 199 -7.84 30.28 7.56
C ALA A 199 -6.82 31.06 8.42
N MET A 200 -5.58 30.55 8.49
CA MET A 200 -4.47 31.21 9.19
C MET A 200 -4.08 32.54 8.52
N VAL A 201 -3.97 32.56 7.19
CA VAL A 201 -3.71 33.80 6.42
C VAL A 201 -4.85 34.81 6.59
N GLN A 202 -6.11 34.37 6.59
CA GLN A 202 -7.25 35.25 6.86
C GLN A 202 -7.19 35.84 8.28
N GLY A 203 -6.83 35.03 9.29
CA GLY A 203 -6.61 35.49 10.65
C GLY A 203 -5.46 36.51 10.77
N LEU A 204 -4.37 36.28 10.04
CA LEU A 204 -3.23 37.18 9.92
C LEU A 204 -3.64 38.55 9.37
N VAL A 205 -4.34 38.57 8.23
CA VAL A 205 -4.78 39.82 7.58
C VAL A 205 -5.74 40.60 8.48
N GLY A 206 -6.78 39.93 9.01
CA GLY A 206 -7.83 40.59 9.79
C GLY A 206 -7.36 41.14 11.13
N SER A 207 -6.40 40.49 11.78
CA SER A 207 -5.83 40.96 13.04
C SER A 207 -4.80 42.08 12.85
N THR A 208 -3.94 41.97 11.84
CA THR A 208 -2.93 43.00 11.55
C THR A 208 -3.59 44.32 11.17
N GLY A 209 -4.66 44.27 10.38
CA GLY A 209 -5.41 45.47 9.97
C GLY A 209 -6.06 46.23 11.12
N ARG A 210 -6.30 45.59 12.27
CA ARG A 210 -6.86 46.24 13.48
C ARG A 210 -5.79 46.87 14.38
N SER A 211 -4.50 46.66 14.10
CA SER A 211 -3.40 47.00 15.02
C SER A 211 -2.34 47.90 14.40
N THR A 212 -2.56 48.41 13.19
CA THR A 212 -1.61 49.27 12.48
C THR A 212 -2.27 50.55 12.03
N ASP A 213 -1.59 51.68 12.24
CA ASP A 213 -2.13 53.01 11.98
C ASP A 213 -1.93 53.49 10.53
N SER A 214 -1.16 52.75 9.72
CA SER A 214 -0.92 53.06 8.31
C SER A 214 -0.90 51.83 7.41
N PHE A 215 -1.27 52.03 6.14
CA PHE A 215 -1.22 51.00 5.12
C PHE A 215 0.20 50.44 4.90
N GLU A 216 1.22 51.29 4.99
CA GLU A 216 2.62 50.87 4.82
C GLU A 216 3.05 49.91 5.95
N GLN A 217 2.69 50.22 7.20
CA GLN A 217 2.97 49.36 8.35
C GLN A 217 2.17 48.05 8.28
N PHE A 218 0.92 48.13 7.84
CA PHE A 218 0.08 46.96 7.57
C PHE A 218 0.73 46.03 6.53
N TYR A 219 1.08 46.56 5.35
CA TYR A 219 1.67 45.80 4.26
C TYR A 219 3.00 45.14 4.68
N ARG A 220 3.87 45.89 5.37
CA ARG A 220 5.14 45.37 5.86
C ARG A 220 4.95 44.26 6.90
N SER A 221 4.01 44.43 7.82
CA SER A 221 3.71 43.45 8.88
C SER A 221 3.11 42.16 8.30
N VAL A 222 2.14 42.27 7.40
CA VAL A 222 1.53 41.10 6.72
C VAL A 222 2.56 40.37 5.86
N SER A 223 3.35 41.09 5.06
CA SER A 223 4.38 40.50 4.20
C SER A 223 5.44 39.72 5.00
N ASN A 224 5.93 40.29 6.11
CA ASN A 224 6.89 39.61 6.98
C ASN A 224 6.32 38.32 7.58
N ARG A 225 5.06 38.36 8.03
CA ARG A 225 4.40 37.18 8.62
C ARG A 225 4.10 36.09 7.59
N ILE A 226 3.70 36.46 6.37
CA ILE A 226 3.54 35.51 5.26
C ILE A 226 4.89 34.87 4.92
N ALA A 227 5.98 35.63 4.92
CA ALA A 227 7.32 35.09 4.67
C ALA A 227 7.76 34.10 5.77
N ALA A 228 7.48 34.39 7.05
CA ALA A 228 7.76 33.48 8.16
C ALA A 228 6.93 32.17 8.06
N LEU A 229 5.65 32.28 7.69
CA LEU A 229 4.78 31.15 7.40
C LEU A 229 5.34 30.28 6.26
N ALA A 230 5.74 30.90 5.14
CA ALA A 230 6.31 30.20 4.00
C ALA A 230 7.64 29.50 4.35
N LYS A 231 8.50 30.14 5.15
CA LYS A 231 9.76 29.56 5.62
C LYS A 231 9.55 28.30 6.44
N THR A 232 8.58 28.32 7.37
CA THR A 232 8.20 27.15 8.15
C THR A 232 7.57 26.06 7.27
N HIS A 233 6.80 26.44 6.25
CA HIS A 233 6.22 25.49 5.29
C HIS A 233 7.27 24.80 4.42
N ASN A 234 8.34 25.50 4.03
CA ASN A 234 9.43 24.90 3.23
C ASN A 234 10.18 23.81 4.01
N LEU A 235 10.43 24.02 5.30
CA LEU A 235 11.01 22.99 6.18
C LEU A 235 10.15 21.72 6.21
N LEU A 236 8.82 21.87 6.14
CA LEU A 236 7.88 20.75 6.14
C LEU A 236 7.75 20.04 4.78
N THR A 237 8.32 20.57 3.71
CA THR A 237 8.27 19.98 2.36
C THR A 237 9.56 19.29 1.95
N GLU A 238 10.67 19.55 2.65
CA GLU A 238 11.97 18.92 2.36
C GLU A 238 12.08 17.50 2.97
N ASP A 239 11.28 17.19 4.02
CA ASP A 239 11.25 15.88 4.67
C ASP A 239 10.05 15.00 4.29
N TYR A 240 10.33 13.72 4.01
CA TYR A 240 9.34 12.67 3.70
C TYR A 240 8.25 12.52 4.78
N TRP A 241 8.58 12.89 6.02
CA TRP A 241 7.72 12.78 7.20
C TRP A 241 6.90 14.03 7.50
N GLN A 242 7.06 15.11 6.71
CA GLN A 242 6.38 16.40 6.94
C GLN A 242 6.52 16.92 8.37
N THR A 243 7.71 16.74 8.94
CA THR A 243 8.09 17.26 10.25
C THR A 243 9.09 18.40 10.09
N ALA A 244 9.20 19.24 11.10
CA ALA A 244 10.23 20.27 11.18
C ALA A 244 10.84 20.32 12.58
N SER A 245 12.16 20.40 12.64
CA SER A 245 12.90 20.47 13.90
C SER A 245 12.56 21.76 14.64
N LEU A 246 12.08 21.64 15.89
CA LEU A 246 11.78 22.80 16.74
C LEU A 246 13.02 23.70 16.91
N ARG A 247 14.21 23.09 17.00
CA ARG A 247 15.47 23.82 17.13
C ARG A 247 15.77 24.64 15.87
N GLU A 248 15.54 24.08 14.69
CA GLU A 248 15.77 24.78 13.42
C GLU A 248 14.77 25.90 13.19
N ILE A 249 13.50 25.68 13.53
CA ILE A 249 12.46 26.73 13.51
C ILE A 249 12.91 27.90 14.40
N ALA A 250 13.30 27.64 15.65
CA ALA A 250 13.73 28.69 16.57
C ALA A 250 15.02 29.40 16.12
N LEU A 251 16.00 28.62 15.63
CA LEU A 251 17.25 29.18 15.13
C LEU A 251 17.01 30.08 13.91
N ASN A 252 16.07 29.71 13.04
CA ASN A 252 15.75 30.48 11.85
C ASN A 252 15.19 31.88 12.15
N GLU A 253 14.53 32.06 13.29
CA GLU A 253 14.02 33.35 13.75
C GLU A 253 15.10 34.14 14.51
N LEU A 254 15.91 33.47 15.33
CA LEU A 254 16.91 34.12 16.19
C LEU A 254 18.29 34.27 15.55
N LYS A 255 18.53 33.70 14.37
CA LYS A 255 19.82 33.72 13.65
C LYS A 255 20.46 35.12 13.58
N PRO A 256 19.74 36.22 13.30
CA PRO A 256 20.35 37.56 13.25
C PRO A 256 21.04 37.97 14.55
N PHE A 257 20.67 37.38 15.69
CA PHE A 257 21.21 37.67 17.01
C PHE A 257 22.34 36.72 17.43
N ALA A 258 22.68 35.74 16.59
CA ALA A 258 23.79 34.80 16.82
C ALA A 258 25.15 35.42 16.48
N GLU A 259 25.17 36.36 15.53
CA GLU A 259 26.39 36.98 14.98
C GLU A 259 26.92 38.16 15.82
N SER A 260 26.32 38.41 16.99
CA SER A 260 26.77 39.43 17.95
C SER A 260 28.02 38.97 18.71
N ARG A 261 28.87 39.91 19.16
CA ARG A 261 30.08 39.63 19.97
C ARG A 261 29.79 38.80 21.25
N VAL A 262 28.57 38.90 21.77
CA VAL A 262 28.05 38.06 22.85
C VAL A 262 26.76 37.43 22.33
N PRO A 263 26.57 36.10 22.42
CA PRO A 263 25.34 35.46 21.98
C PRO A 263 24.16 35.96 22.82
N ARG A 264 23.13 36.48 22.16
CA ARG A 264 21.97 37.12 22.81
C ARG A 264 20.78 36.19 23.00
N PHE A 265 20.96 34.89 22.76
CA PHE A 265 19.95 33.89 23.05
C PHE A 265 20.53 32.53 23.48
N MET A 266 19.70 31.69 24.11
CA MET A 266 19.95 30.26 24.35
C MET A 266 18.80 29.40 23.85
N LEU A 267 19.14 28.25 23.28
CA LEU A 267 18.19 27.19 22.89
C LEU A 267 18.49 25.90 23.66
N ILE A 268 17.69 25.60 24.69
CA ILE A 268 17.93 24.49 25.62
C ILE A 268 16.80 23.46 25.49
N GLY A 269 17.12 22.25 25.05
CA GLY A 269 16.14 21.17 25.00
C GLY A 269 16.59 20.01 24.11
N PRO A 270 15.95 18.83 24.25
CA PRO A 270 16.27 17.66 23.45
C PRO A 270 15.87 17.86 21.96
N PRO A 271 16.38 17.04 21.03
CA PRO A 271 15.84 17.01 19.67
C PRO A 271 14.34 16.70 19.67
N VAL A 272 13.55 17.55 19.04
CA VAL A 272 12.09 17.40 18.90
C VAL A 272 11.68 17.77 17.49
N GLU A 273 11.04 16.83 16.82
CA GLU A 273 10.40 17.02 15.51
C GLU A 273 8.94 17.36 15.70
N LEU A 274 8.47 18.43 15.05
CA LEU A 274 7.08 18.88 15.09
C LEU A 274 6.39 18.55 13.78
N ALA A 275 5.24 17.87 13.83
CA ALA A 275 4.37 17.71 12.67
C ALA A 275 3.80 19.07 12.23
N ALA A 276 3.43 19.20 10.96
CA ALA A 276 2.94 20.44 10.35
C ALA A 276 1.87 21.20 11.18
N ASP A 277 0.91 20.48 11.77
CA ASP A 277 -0.20 21.05 12.56
C ASP A 277 0.29 21.80 13.82
N LEU A 278 1.47 21.44 14.34
CA LEU A 278 2.10 22.10 15.48
C LEU A 278 3.28 22.99 15.06
N ALA A 279 4.05 22.57 14.04
CA ALA A 279 5.22 23.29 13.55
C ALA A 279 4.87 24.68 13.03
N VAL A 280 3.79 24.81 12.24
CA VAL A 280 3.39 26.09 11.65
C VAL A 280 2.94 27.10 12.71
N PRO A 281 1.99 26.78 13.61
CA PRO A 281 1.60 27.72 14.66
C PRO A 281 2.73 28.07 15.62
N VAL A 282 3.59 27.10 15.98
CA VAL A 282 4.76 27.34 16.84
C VAL A 282 5.80 28.23 16.16
N GLY A 283 6.10 28.00 14.88
CA GLY A 283 7.01 28.85 14.12
C GLY A 283 6.52 30.30 14.06
N MET A 284 5.22 30.49 13.84
CA MET A 284 4.61 31.82 13.88
C MET A 284 4.66 32.43 15.29
N ALA A 285 4.44 31.65 16.34
CA ALA A 285 4.51 32.13 17.72
C ALA A 285 5.92 32.63 18.06
N LEU A 286 6.94 31.87 17.66
CA LEU A 286 8.34 32.25 17.83
C LEU A 286 8.70 33.50 17.01
N HIS A 287 8.17 33.64 15.79
CA HIS A 287 8.33 34.85 14.98
C HIS A 287 7.74 36.10 15.67
N GLU A 288 6.53 35.98 16.21
CA GLU A 288 5.87 37.08 16.93
C GLU A 288 6.60 37.43 18.23
N LEU A 289 6.99 36.42 19.03
CA LEU A 289 7.77 36.63 20.25
C LEU A 289 9.11 37.31 19.95
N THR A 290 9.81 36.86 18.90
CA THR A 290 11.07 37.47 18.46
C THR A 290 10.86 38.93 18.03
N THR A 291 9.84 39.19 17.22
CA THR A 291 9.52 40.56 16.77
C THR A 291 9.19 41.47 17.95
N ASN A 292 8.42 40.99 18.92
CA ASN A 292 8.09 41.75 20.13
C ASN A 292 9.32 42.01 20.98
N ALA A 293 10.19 41.01 21.16
CA ALA A 293 11.45 41.17 21.87
C ALA A 293 12.32 42.26 21.22
N VAL A 294 12.36 42.34 19.88
CA VAL A 294 13.14 43.34 19.15
C VAL A 294 12.55 44.74 19.28
N ARG A 295 11.22 44.87 19.23
CA ARG A 295 10.55 46.18 19.26
C ARG A 295 10.42 46.76 20.66
N TYR A 296 10.11 45.91 21.64
CA TYR A 296 9.65 46.34 22.96
C TYR A 296 10.35 45.61 24.10
N GLY A 297 10.96 44.45 23.85
CA GLY A 297 11.47 43.56 24.89
C GLY A 297 13.00 43.47 24.95
N ALA A 298 13.51 42.34 25.40
CA ALA A 298 14.94 42.14 25.66
C ALA A 298 15.82 42.29 24.41
N LEU A 299 15.31 41.98 23.21
CA LEU A 299 16.11 42.09 22.00
C LEU A 299 16.31 43.54 21.51
N SER A 300 15.56 44.50 22.05
CA SER A 300 15.68 45.94 21.73
C SER A 300 16.96 46.61 22.28
N VAL A 301 17.59 46.05 23.31
CA VAL A 301 18.76 46.63 23.99
C VAL A 301 19.99 45.71 23.95
N PRO A 302 21.24 46.23 23.83
CA PRO A 302 22.42 45.40 23.62
C PRO A 302 22.70 44.35 24.71
N THR A 303 22.25 44.60 25.95
CA THR A 303 22.43 43.72 27.11
C THR A 303 21.36 42.66 27.26
N GLY A 304 20.25 42.79 26.53
CA GLY A 304 19.11 41.91 26.71
C GLY A 304 19.29 40.56 26.02
N TYR A 305 18.64 39.57 26.62
CA TYR A 305 18.86 38.15 26.39
C TYR A 305 17.54 37.38 26.32
N VAL A 306 17.48 36.39 25.43
CA VAL A 306 16.32 35.49 25.29
C VAL A 306 16.72 34.04 25.58
N GLN A 307 15.96 33.37 26.42
CA GLN A 307 16.10 31.94 26.65
C GLN A 307 14.85 31.22 26.14
N LEU A 308 15.04 30.31 25.18
CA LEU A 308 14.02 29.34 24.78
C LEU A 308 14.42 27.98 25.33
N ARG A 309 13.58 27.44 26.22
CA ARG A 309 13.76 26.12 26.83
C ARG A 309 12.60 25.22 26.45
N TRP A 310 12.87 23.95 26.19
CA TRP A 310 11.81 22.96 26.03
C TRP A 310 12.18 21.59 26.60
N SER A 311 11.15 20.82 26.95
CA SER A 311 11.24 19.46 27.46
C SER A 311 10.07 18.62 26.95
N VAL A 312 10.26 17.31 26.91
CA VAL A 312 9.21 16.35 26.52
C VAL A 312 8.84 15.50 27.73
N ASN A 313 7.59 15.62 28.16
CA ASN A 313 7.04 14.87 29.30
C ASN A 313 6.18 13.71 28.78
N LYS A 314 6.17 12.59 29.51
CA LYS A 314 5.21 11.50 29.27
C LYS A 314 3.95 11.78 30.08
N VAL A 315 2.79 11.77 29.42
CA VAL A 315 1.48 12.00 30.03
C VAL A 315 0.54 10.84 29.69
N GLU A 316 -0.56 10.71 30.43
CA GLU A 316 -1.59 9.72 30.14
C GLU A 316 -2.20 10.04 28.75
N GLY A 317 -1.94 9.19 27.76
CA GLY A 317 -2.37 9.41 26.37
C GLY A 317 -1.31 9.92 25.39
N GLY A 318 -0.04 10.10 25.78
CA GLY A 318 1.05 10.36 24.84
C GLY A 318 2.25 11.11 25.40
N ARG A 319 2.95 11.84 24.53
CA ARG A 319 4.01 12.79 24.89
C ARG A 319 3.47 14.21 24.84
N GLU A 320 3.98 15.06 25.71
CA GLU A 320 3.65 16.48 25.75
C GLU A 320 4.93 17.32 25.64
N LEU A 321 4.90 18.31 24.76
CA LEU A 321 5.94 19.33 24.64
C LEU A 321 5.64 20.45 25.63
N HIS A 322 6.55 20.68 26.56
CA HIS A 322 6.60 21.90 27.36
C HIS A 322 7.63 22.86 26.73
N LEU A 323 7.20 24.06 26.36
CA LEU A 323 8.02 25.09 25.74
C LEU A 323 7.92 26.39 26.54
N GLU A 324 9.07 26.98 26.89
CA GLU A 324 9.18 28.18 27.70
C GLU A 324 10.09 29.20 27.00
N TRP A 325 9.55 30.39 26.74
CA TRP A 325 10.29 31.56 26.28
C TRP A 325 10.43 32.56 27.43
N ARG A 326 11.65 33.03 27.67
CA ARG A 326 11.95 33.98 28.74
C ARG A 326 12.87 35.09 28.26
N GLU A 327 12.43 36.32 28.44
CA GLU A 327 13.22 37.53 28.18
C GLU A 327 13.87 38.04 29.46
N GLN A 328 15.11 38.54 29.38
CA GLN A 328 15.86 39.07 30.52
C GLN A 328 16.75 40.24 30.09
N GLY A 329 17.06 41.14 31.04
CA GLY A 329 17.98 42.26 30.80
C GLY A 329 17.47 43.28 29.78
N GLY A 330 16.16 43.25 29.51
CA GLY A 330 15.44 44.19 28.66
C GLY A 330 14.89 45.40 29.42
N PRO A 331 14.22 46.34 28.71
CA PRO A 331 13.46 47.40 29.36
C PRO A 331 12.31 46.82 30.20
N PRO A 332 11.80 47.56 31.21
CA PRO A 332 10.70 47.09 32.05
C PRO A 332 9.46 46.76 31.22
N VAL A 333 9.01 45.50 31.29
CA VAL A 333 7.80 45.07 30.57
C VAL A 333 6.56 45.60 31.28
N THR A 334 5.62 46.11 30.50
CA THR A 334 4.29 46.50 30.95
C THR A 334 3.26 45.73 30.14
N GLU A 335 2.10 45.49 30.75
CA GLU A 335 1.02 44.76 30.09
C GLU A 335 0.51 45.57 28.88
N PRO A 336 0.39 44.95 27.68
CA PRO A 336 0.05 45.68 26.48
C PRO A 336 -1.39 46.25 26.55
N GLN A 337 -1.54 47.54 26.27
CA GLN A 337 -2.85 48.21 26.23
C GLN A 337 -3.71 47.80 25.01
N HIS A 338 -3.09 47.23 23.97
CA HIS A 338 -3.76 46.80 22.74
C HIS A 338 -3.49 45.33 22.45
N GLN A 339 -4.56 44.54 22.30
CA GLN A 339 -4.47 43.13 21.90
C GLN A 339 -4.33 43.04 20.37
N GLY A 340 -3.10 42.83 19.91
CA GLY A 340 -2.80 42.64 18.49
C GLY A 340 -2.80 41.17 18.05
N PHE A 341 -2.26 40.92 16.86
CA PHE A 341 -2.11 39.55 16.33
C PHE A 341 -1.32 38.62 17.25
N GLY A 342 -0.23 39.09 17.89
CA GLY A 342 0.55 38.27 18.81
C GLY A 342 -0.30 37.70 19.95
N SER A 343 -1.13 38.52 20.59
CA SER A 343 -2.07 38.05 21.62
C SER A 343 -3.11 37.07 21.05
N MET A 344 -3.65 37.33 19.86
CA MET A 344 -4.61 36.43 19.19
C MET A 344 -3.99 35.07 18.83
N LEU A 345 -2.76 35.07 18.29
CA LEU A 345 -2.03 33.86 17.94
C LEU A 345 -1.72 33.03 19.20
N LEU A 346 -1.12 33.67 20.22
CA LEU A 346 -0.68 32.98 21.43
C LEU A 346 -1.86 32.49 22.29
N GLN A 347 -2.91 33.30 22.44
CA GLN A 347 -4.02 32.99 23.37
C GLN A 347 -5.22 32.31 22.72
N ARG A 348 -5.34 32.31 21.38
CA ARG A 348 -6.51 31.77 20.68
C ARG A 348 -6.17 30.75 19.62
N VAL A 349 -5.17 30.99 18.78
CA VAL A 349 -4.79 30.05 17.72
C VAL A 349 -4.06 28.84 18.29
N LEU A 350 -3.04 29.05 19.13
CA LEU A 350 -2.30 27.94 19.74
C LEU A 350 -3.21 27.02 20.58
N PRO A 351 -4.10 27.52 21.47
CA PRO A 351 -4.98 26.63 22.22
C PRO A 351 -5.99 25.90 21.36
N MET A 352 -6.59 26.56 20.37
CA MET A 352 -7.64 25.95 19.56
C MET A 352 -7.10 24.98 18.49
N GLN A 353 -5.98 25.29 17.84
CA GLN A 353 -5.47 24.47 16.74
C GLN A 353 -4.48 23.40 17.21
N CYS A 354 -3.69 23.69 18.24
CA CYS A 354 -2.67 22.76 18.74
C CYS A 354 -3.13 22.00 19.98
N ASN A 355 -4.36 22.24 20.46
CA ASN A 355 -4.86 21.73 21.74
C ASN A 355 -3.87 22.05 22.89
N ALA A 356 -3.29 23.25 22.83
CA ALA A 356 -2.24 23.68 23.75
C ALA A 356 -2.81 24.44 24.95
N THR A 357 -2.16 24.31 26.10
CA THR A 357 -2.32 25.26 27.21
C THR A 357 -1.25 26.33 27.10
N VAL A 358 -1.64 27.59 27.26
CA VAL A 358 -0.74 28.73 27.07
C VAL A 358 -0.87 29.70 28.23
N GLU A 359 0.26 30.12 28.79
CA GLU A 359 0.37 31.12 29.84
C GLU A 359 1.35 32.22 29.43
N VAL A 360 0.98 33.48 29.66
CA VAL A 360 1.80 34.65 29.34
C VAL A 360 1.88 35.54 30.57
N HIS A 361 3.09 35.78 31.07
CA HIS A 361 3.36 36.63 32.22
C HIS A 361 4.22 37.83 31.80
N HIS A 362 3.73 39.02 32.11
CA HIS A 362 4.41 40.28 31.87
C HIS A 362 5.10 40.74 33.17
N ASP A 363 6.25 40.14 33.49
CA ASP A 363 7.03 40.55 34.66
C ASP A 363 7.88 41.77 34.34
N ARG A 364 8.05 42.69 35.30
CA ARG A 364 8.93 43.86 35.12
C ARG A 364 10.35 43.51 34.67
N ALA A 365 10.83 42.30 34.98
CA ALA A 365 12.15 41.82 34.60
C ALA A 365 12.24 41.26 33.17
N GLY A 366 11.10 41.01 32.51
CA GLY A 366 11.02 40.44 31.17
C GLY A 366 9.76 39.60 30.94
N LEU A 367 9.41 39.38 29.68
CA LEU A 367 8.28 38.53 29.28
C LEU A 367 8.59 37.05 29.55
N ARG A 368 7.63 36.32 30.10
CA ARG A 368 7.65 34.85 30.20
C ARG A 368 6.44 34.27 29.49
N PHE A 369 6.67 33.37 28.55
CA PHE A 369 5.65 32.64 27.81
C PHE A 369 5.86 31.15 28.01
N CYS A 370 4.81 30.43 28.37
CA CYS A 370 4.82 28.98 28.55
C CYS A 370 3.72 28.34 27.71
N MET A 371 4.04 27.23 27.05
CA MET A 371 3.12 26.44 26.25
C MET A 371 3.29 24.96 26.57
N ASN A 372 2.19 24.26 26.85
CA ASN A 372 2.16 22.80 26.81
C ASN A 372 1.29 22.35 25.64
N ALA A 373 1.82 21.49 24.78
CA ALA A 373 1.06 20.95 23.65
C ALA A 373 1.31 19.44 23.48
N PRO A 374 0.28 18.65 23.14
CA PRO A 374 0.46 17.24 22.86
C PRO A 374 1.35 17.04 21.62
N LEU A 375 2.35 16.16 21.74
CA LEU A 375 3.15 15.68 20.62
C LEU A 375 2.45 14.46 20.02
N ILE A 376 1.94 14.62 18.81
CA ILE A 376 1.37 13.51 18.05
C ILE A 376 2.52 12.60 17.62
N GLU A 377 2.61 11.40 18.19
CA GLU A 377 3.72 10.48 17.95
C GLU A 377 3.74 9.93 16.52
N GLN A 378 2.60 9.89 15.84
CA GLN A 378 2.47 9.43 14.46
C GLN A 378 1.30 10.14 13.77
N ARG A 379 1.59 10.95 12.73
CA ARG A 379 0.77 10.77 11.54
C ARG A 379 1.31 9.50 10.91
N LEU A 380 0.54 8.42 10.98
CA LEU A 380 0.68 7.30 10.07
C LEU A 380 0.52 7.88 8.66
N VAL A 381 1.61 8.38 8.08
CA VAL A 381 1.78 8.15 6.66
C VAL A 381 1.89 6.63 6.59
N PRO A 382 0.96 5.93 5.92
CA PRO A 382 1.03 4.48 5.82
C PRO A 382 2.43 4.12 5.33
N ALA A 383 3.11 3.20 6.03
CA ALA A 383 4.39 2.68 5.57
C ALA A 383 4.23 2.27 4.10
N TYR A 384 5.01 2.92 3.24
CA TYR A 384 4.93 2.77 1.79
C TYR A 384 5.42 1.40 1.35
#